data_AF-X1PCV3-F1
#
_entry.id   AF-X1PCV3-F1
#
_cell.length_a   1.000
_cell.length_b   1.000
_cell.length_c   1.000
_cell.angle_alpha   90.00
_cell.angle_beta   90.00
_cell.angle_gamma   90.00
#
_symmetry.space_group_name_H-M   'P 1'
#
loop_
_entity.id
_entity.type
_entity.pdbx_description
1 polymer ?
#
loop_
_entity_poly.entity_id
_entity_poly.type
_entity_poly.pdbx_seq_one_letter_code
_entity_poly.pdbx_strand_id
1 'polypeptide(L)'
;MEELSQTVIDYVMCQGACAAGIVTLETLEGGPPSADLSYVLPKAKSAISFALPLDQSLIPPFLMKKDFLSHKRDNVLKNAQSSGIALLLAN
;
A
#
# COMPACT_ATOMS: atom_id res chain seq x y z
N MET A 1 -11.58 -16.05 10.83
CA MET A 1 -11.20 -15.28 9.62
C MET A 1 -10.93 -13.83 9.99
N GLU A 2 -11.82 -13.20 10.78
CA GLU A 2 -11.62 -11.86 11.35
C GLU A 2 -10.29 -11.72 12.11
N GLU A 3 -9.91 -12.72 12.90
CA GLU A 3 -8.65 -12.71 13.64
C GLU A 3 -7.40 -12.62 12.74
N LEU A 4 -7.40 -13.33 11.60
CA LEU A 4 -6.31 -13.25 10.62
C LEU A 4 -6.32 -11.88 9.93
N SER A 5 -7.49 -11.40 9.50
CA SER A 5 -7.61 -10.08 8.87
C SER A 5 -7.07 -8.98 9.79
N GLN A 6 -7.41 -9.01 11.07
CA GLN A 6 -6.92 -8.05 12.05
C GLN A 6 -5.41 -8.19 12.26
N THR A 7 -4.89 -9.40 12.40
CA THR A 7 -3.44 -9.65 12.55
C THR A 7 -2.63 -9.05 11.40
N VAL A 8 -3.10 -9.25 10.16
CA VAL A 8 -2.42 -8.76 8.95
C VAL A 8 -2.51 -7.22 8.86
N ILE A 9 -3.65 -6.63 9.25
CA ILE A 9 -3.79 -5.16 9.36
C ILE A 9 -2.85 -4.61 10.44
N ASP A 10 -2.85 -5.19 11.63
CA ASP A 10 -2.02 -4.75 12.75
C ASP A 10 -0.54 -4.82 12.39
N TYR A 11 -0.12 -5.87 11.67
CA TYR A 11 1.24 -6.00 11.16
C TYR A 11 1.64 -4.79 10.30
N VAL A 12 0.87 -4.46 9.24
CA VAL A 12 1.25 -3.35 8.36
C VAL A 12 1.17 -1.99 9.05
N MET A 13 0.23 -1.82 9.98
CA MET A 13 0.13 -0.60 10.80
C MET A 13 1.35 -0.44 11.71
N CYS A 14 1.81 -1.52 12.35
CA CYS A 14 3.06 -1.51 13.14
C CYS A 14 4.31 -1.19 12.30
N GLN A 15 4.29 -1.53 11.01
CA GLN A 15 5.39 -1.23 10.07
C GLN A 15 5.35 0.21 9.51
N GLY A 16 4.41 1.05 9.98
CA GLY A 16 4.32 2.46 9.63
C GLY A 16 3.28 2.80 8.57
N ALA A 17 2.34 1.90 8.28
CA ALA A 17 1.16 2.27 7.50
C ALA A 17 0.28 3.27 8.26
N CYS A 18 -0.25 4.26 7.54
CA CYS A 18 -1.21 5.22 8.09
C CYS A 18 -2.67 4.81 7.86
N ALA A 19 -2.89 3.89 6.92
CA ALA A 19 -4.18 3.27 6.64
C ALA A 19 -3.97 1.86 6.08
N ALA A 20 -4.87 0.94 6.43
CA ALA A 20 -4.87 -0.42 5.92
C ALA A 20 -6.29 -1.00 5.91
N GLY A 21 -6.55 -1.95 5.01
CA GLY A 21 -7.82 -2.65 4.91
C GLY A 21 -7.74 -3.88 4.02
N ILE A 22 -8.71 -4.78 4.17
CA ILE A 22 -8.87 -5.95 3.30
C ILE A 22 -9.89 -5.64 2.21
N VAL A 23 -9.54 -5.96 0.98
CA VAL A 23 -10.46 -5.92 -0.16
C VAL A 23 -10.77 -7.34 -0.61
N THR A 24 -12.02 -7.60 -0.98
CA THR A 24 -12.51 -8.85 -1.57
C THR A 24 -12.90 -8.64 -3.03
N LEU A 25 -13.18 -9.72 -3.76
CA LEU A 25 -13.68 -9.65 -5.13
C LEU A 25 -14.96 -8.81 -5.24
N GLU A 26 -15.86 -8.92 -4.26
CA GLU A 26 -17.10 -8.15 -4.20
C GLU A 26 -16.83 -6.66 -4.00
N THR A 27 -15.89 -6.29 -3.11
CA THR A 27 -15.56 -4.87 -2.87
C THR A 27 -14.83 -4.21 -4.04
N LEU A 28 -14.22 -5.01 -4.93
CA LEU A 28 -13.50 -4.55 -6.11
C LEU A 28 -14.37 -4.58 -7.38
N GLU A 29 -15.62 -5.02 -7.27
CA GLU A 29 -16.56 -5.06 -8.39
C GLU A 29 -16.78 -3.65 -8.99
N GLY A 30 -16.80 -3.55 -10.31
CA GLY A 30 -16.90 -2.28 -11.02
C GLY A 30 -15.58 -1.48 -11.11
N GLY A 31 -14.49 -2.00 -10.55
CA GLY A 31 -13.14 -1.47 -10.73
C GLY A 31 -12.60 -1.64 -12.16
N PRO A 32 -11.44 -1.02 -12.48
CA PRO A 32 -10.77 -1.25 -13.76
C PRO A 32 -10.31 -2.71 -13.89
N PRO A 33 -10.03 -3.23 -15.10
CA PRO A 33 -9.52 -4.59 -15.29
C PRO A 33 -8.27 -4.91 -14.46
N SER A 34 -7.45 -3.90 -14.15
CA SER A 34 -6.27 -4.03 -13.28
C SER A 34 -6.59 -4.29 -11.80
N ALA A 35 -7.84 -4.14 -11.38
CA ALA A 35 -8.30 -4.48 -10.03
C ALA A 35 -8.67 -5.96 -9.88
N ASP A 36 -8.71 -6.74 -10.97
CA ASP A 36 -8.94 -8.18 -10.92
C ASP A 36 -7.74 -8.89 -10.25
N LEU A 37 -7.95 -9.35 -9.01
CA LEU A 37 -6.93 -10.05 -8.24
C LEU A 37 -6.47 -11.36 -8.90
N SER A 38 -7.33 -11.98 -9.71
CA SER A 38 -7.04 -13.24 -10.39
C SER A 38 -6.03 -13.08 -11.53
N TYR A 39 -5.79 -11.84 -12.00
CA TYR A 39 -4.79 -11.53 -13.02
C TYR A 39 -3.37 -11.92 -12.58
N VAL A 40 -3.02 -11.64 -11.32
CA VAL A 40 -1.68 -11.97 -10.77
C VAL A 40 -1.70 -13.32 -10.07
N LEU A 41 -2.76 -13.63 -9.32
CA LEU A 41 -2.88 -14.86 -8.53
C LEU A 41 -4.24 -15.50 -8.80
N PRO A 42 -4.33 -16.53 -9.68
CA PRO A 42 -5.61 -17.05 -10.20
C PRO A 42 -6.63 -17.50 -9.16
N LYS A 43 -6.20 -17.84 -7.94
CA LYS A 43 -7.06 -18.29 -6.84
C LYS A 43 -7.25 -17.24 -5.73
N ALA A 44 -6.78 -16.01 -5.94
CA ALA A 44 -6.94 -14.93 -4.97
C ALA A 44 -8.42 -14.66 -4.67
N LYS A 45 -8.74 -14.51 -3.39
CA LYS A 45 -10.09 -14.17 -2.90
C LYS A 45 -10.15 -12.79 -2.25
N SER A 46 -9.01 -12.30 -1.81
CA SER A 46 -8.86 -11.02 -1.15
C SER A 46 -7.43 -10.52 -1.30
N ALA A 47 -7.23 -9.23 -1.04
CA ALA A 47 -5.92 -8.62 -0.91
C ALA A 47 -5.92 -7.69 0.31
N ILE A 48 -4.75 -7.49 0.92
CA ILE A 48 -4.56 -6.37 1.83
C ILE A 48 -4.11 -5.14 1.03
N SER A 49 -4.74 -4.00 1.27
CA SER A 49 -4.36 -2.70 0.74
C SER A 49 -3.95 -1.80 1.89
N PHE A 50 -2.79 -1.13 1.78
CA PHE A 50 -2.27 -0.26 2.82
C PHE A 50 -1.50 0.92 2.22
N ALA A 51 -1.35 1.99 3.00
CA ALA A 51 -0.69 3.21 2.58
C ALA A 51 0.43 3.60 3.55
N LEU A 52 1.58 3.98 2.99
CA LEU A 52 2.67 4.62 3.74
C LEU A 52 2.62 6.13 3.48
N PRO A 53 2.74 6.98 4.53
CA PRO A 53 2.74 8.42 4.33
C PRO A 53 4.07 8.88 3.71
N LEU A 54 3.96 9.75 2.71
CA LEU A 54 5.07 10.59 2.24
C LEU A 54 5.38 11.66 3.30
N ASP A 55 6.62 12.16 3.29
CA ASP A 55 7.01 13.30 4.13
C ASP A 55 6.30 14.57 3.64
N GLN A 56 5.33 15.01 4.44
CA GLN A 56 4.49 16.18 4.19
C GLN A 56 5.32 17.47 4.04
N SER A 57 6.46 17.57 4.70
CA SER A 57 7.32 18.76 4.62
C SER A 57 7.93 18.96 3.22
N LEU A 58 8.03 17.88 2.43
CA LEU A 58 8.60 17.89 1.09
C LEU A 58 7.58 18.21 -0.01
N ILE A 59 6.27 18.15 0.30
CA ILE A 59 5.19 18.38 -0.68
C ILE A 59 5.16 19.85 -1.16
N PRO A 60 5.15 20.87 -0.28
CA PRO A 60 5.10 22.26 -0.75
C PRO A 60 6.30 22.65 -1.63
N PRO A 61 7.57 22.37 -1.26
CA PRO A 61 8.72 22.65 -2.12
C PRO A 61 8.65 21.98 -3.50
N PHE A 62 8.13 20.75 -3.57
CA PHE A 62 7.92 20.02 -4.81
C PHE A 62 6.88 20.72 -5.70
N LEU A 63 5.69 21.04 -5.16
CA LEU A 63 4.61 21.70 -5.90
C LEU A 63 5.00 23.11 -6.37
N MET A 64 5.80 23.82 -5.57
CA MET A 64 6.36 25.12 -5.91
C MET A 64 7.51 25.03 -6.93
N LYS A 65 7.91 23.82 -7.35
CA LYS A 65 9.04 23.56 -8.25
C LYS A 65 10.37 24.10 -7.72
N LYS A 66 10.52 24.19 -6.39
CA LYS A 66 11.74 24.65 -5.72
C LYS A 66 12.70 23.51 -5.43
N ASP A 67 12.15 22.34 -5.08
CA ASP A 67 12.93 21.12 -4.84
C ASP A 67 12.12 19.89 -5.25
N PHE A 68 12.51 19.31 -6.39
CA PHE A 68 11.89 18.11 -6.92
C PHE A 68 12.55 16.83 -6.38
N LEU A 69 13.85 16.89 -6.09
CA LEU A 69 14.65 15.70 -5.83
C LEU A 69 14.36 15.10 -4.46
N SER A 70 14.13 15.95 -3.45
CA SER A 70 13.84 15.47 -2.09
C SER A 70 12.54 14.68 -2.05
N HIS A 71 11.46 15.20 -2.63
CA HIS A 71 10.18 14.49 -2.70
C HIS A 71 10.28 13.21 -3.55
N LYS A 72 11.01 13.23 -4.67
CA LYS A 72 11.24 12.02 -5.48
C LYS A 72 11.98 10.95 -4.69
N ARG A 73 13.00 11.32 -3.91
CA ARG A 73 13.74 10.38 -3.06
C ARG A 73 12.86 9.77 -1.98
N ASP A 74 12.07 10.59 -1.29
CA ASP A 74 11.10 10.11 -0.29
C ASP A 74 10.11 9.12 -0.92
N ASN A 75 9.51 9.46 -2.06
CA ASN A 75 8.62 8.54 -2.77
C ASN A 75 9.28 7.21 -3.14
N VAL A 76 10.52 7.21 -3.64
CA VAL A 76 11.26 5.97 -3.95
C VAL A 76 11.50 5.15 -2.69
N LEU A 77 11.90 5.78 -1.58
CA LEU A 77 12.12 5.10 -0.30
C LEU A 77 10.83 4.49 0.25
N LYS A 78 9.70 5.21 0.18
CA LYS A 78 8.39 4.68 0.61
C LYS A 78 7.93 3.51 -0.25
N ASN A 79 8.17 3.53 -1.56
CA ASN A 79 7.87 2.38 -2.42
C ASN A 79 8.76 1.17 -2.13
N ALA A 80 10.04 1.38 -1.83
CA ALA A 80 10.93 0.30 -1.41
C ALA A 80 10.48 -0.30 -0.06
N GLN A 81 10.08 0.54 0.90
CA GLN A 81 9.54 0.12 2.18
C GLN A 81 8.24 -0.67 2.02
N SER A 82 7.27 -0.17 1.23
CA SER A 82 5.99 -0.87 1.02
C SER A 82 6.20 -2.24 0.36
N SER A 83 7.12 -2.34 -0.60
CA SER A 83 7.47 -3.60 -1.24
C SER A 83 8.09 -4.59 -0.25
N GLY A 84 8.96 -4.11 0.65
CA GLY A 84 9.55 -4.93 1.71
C GLY A 84 8.51 -5.44 2.71
N ILE A 85 7.59 -4.58 3.15
CA ILE A 85 6.47 -4.97 4.03
C ILE A 85 5.60 -6.05 3.36
N ALA A 86 5.25 -5.86 2.08
CA ALA A 86 4.45 -6.82 1.33
C ALA A 86 5.15 -8.17 1.18
N LEU A 87 6.46 -8.17 0.94
CA LEU A 87 7.26 -9.41 0.84
C LEU A 87 7.30 -10.17 2.17
N LEU A 88 7.52 -9.47 3.29
CA LEU A 88 7.58 -10.10 4.61
C LEU A 88 6.22 -10.66 5.05
N LEU A 89 5.13 -9.99 4.69
CA LEU A 89 3.77 -10.43 4.97
C LEU A 89 3.35 -11.65 4.12
N ALA A 90 3.94 -11.83 2.94
CA ALA A 90 3.66 -12.95 2.05
C ALA A 90 4.43 -14.25 2.40
N ASN A 91 5.40 -14.18 3.32
CA ASN A 91 6.16 -15.33 3.84
C ASN A 91 5.44 -15.99 5.03
#